data_AF-A0A849EQD1-F1
#
_entry.id   AF-A0A849EQD1-F1
#
_cell.length_a   1.000
_cell.length_b   1.000
_cell.length_c   1.000
_cell.angle_alpha   90.00
_cell.angle_beta   90.00
_cell.angle_gamma   90.00
#
_symmetry.space_group_name_H-M   'P 1'
#
loop_
_entity.id
_entity.type
_entity.pdbx_description
1 polymer ?
#
loop_
_entity_poly.entity_id
_entity_poly.type
_entity_poly.pdbx_seq_one_letter_code
_entity_poly.pdbx_strand_id
1 'polypeptide(L)'
;MDGSSINTLMGDFKPEVENTLNGPAWQWAVGMLSCERPEGKSMVGTAIDSMANAGFDVVHVFYDTGYRLGALANYLRTLKFLLRFYPAANAYIVAEDDIVCCKDLRSYLEKSLWPEDAAYCSCFTPVEYRAENNGWNVICQGVDTYMAQFYVFPRSSAVRFLLDLEALPLDFDQYKNSADCVLGFWAEQSGLRVYYHTPSLVEHIGVEAGSSAVGNDHHYFPRVSADFIGTSSSCLSLSMPGRIPVFEIYTNSHCKKGCYSCDKLPLRSTDPNYEFDASMAEDLVTTLKCQRVVIDRLVLAGGEPLLSTYLQVYLPILSNCPQIKWIQVSTALIEEGDMDLVEEYADAIMVSDYGENLSMLHSKATVKRYKYHVTDKLHHISLPSYLLDGVMPGDCRWPTPWLYNGWVYPCPTLVPTSIRLSLEIRERVTLHEFLCQQDKFSMWTYGEMEACKACTLNTLVAEKMRKHPANPAAATFLVSRE
;
A
#
# COMPACT_ATOMS: atom_id res chain seq x y z
N MET A 1 -33.44 -24.89 10.16
CA MET A 1 -32.66 -24.92 11.40
C MET A 1 -33.41 -24.08 12.41
N ASP A 2 -33.70 -24.60 13.60
CA ASP A 2 -34.27 -23.79 14.68
C ASP A 2 -33.14 -22.97 15.33
N GLY A 3 -33.41 -21.72 15.68
CA GLY A 3 -32.41 -20.79 16.25
C GLY A 3 -31.79 -21.28 17.57
N SER A 4 -32.37 -22.30 18.21
CA SER A 4 -31.88 -22.89 19.48
C SER A 4 -30.51 -23.58 19.34
N SER A 5 -30.16 -24.04 18.14
CA SER A 5 -28.92 -24.78 17.87
C SER A 5 -27.66 -23.88 17.76
N ILE A 6 -27.82 -22.57 17.55
CA ILE A 6 -26.69 -21.65 17.35
C ILE A 6 -26.02 -21.29 18.69
N ASN A 7 -26.81 -20.99 19.72
CA ASN A 7 -26.32 -20.65 21.05
C ASN A 7 -25.60 -21.82 21.74
N THR A 8 -26.00 -23.07 21.47
CA THR A 8 -25.35 -24.26 22.04
C THR A 8 -23.94 -24.50 21.48
N LEU A 9 -23.65 -23.99 20.26
CA LEU A 9 -22.35 -24.18 19.60
C LEU A 9 -21.32 -23.09 19.93
N MET A 10 -21.77 -21.91 20.38
CA MET A 10 -20.91 -20.74 20.59
C MET A 10 -20.24 -20.72 21.98
N GLY A 11 -20.80 -21.40 23.00
CA GLY A 11 -20.22 -21.43 24.36
C GLY A 11 -19.96 -20.04 24.96
N ASP A 12 -19.33 -19.98 26.14
CA ASP A 12 -18.94 -18.72 26.80
C ASP A 12 -17.78 -18.01 26.08
N PHE A 13 -17.93 -17.70 24.79
CA PHE A 13 -16.95 -16.97 24.00
C PHE A 13 -16.91 -15.50 24.45
N LYS A 14 -15.85 -15.11 25.16
CA LYS A 14 -15.57 -13.71 25.51
C LYS A 14 -14.44 -13.19 24.60
N PRO A 15 -14.73 -12.27 23.66
CA PRO A 15 -13.69 -11.71 22.82
C PRO A 15 -12.90 -10.65 23.62
N GLU A 16 -11.64 -10.94 23.93
CA GLU A 16 -10.66 -9.90 24.24
C GLU A 16 -10.13 -9.34 22.90
N VAL A 17 -10.25 -8.04 22.70
CA VAL A 17 -9.93 -7.36 21.42
C VAL A 17 -8.84 -6.31 21.67
N GLU A 18 -7.60 -6.64 21.35
CA GLU A 18 -6.54 -5.66 21.12
C GLU A 18 -5.83 -6.00 19.81
N ASN A 19 -6.10 -5.23 18.75
CA ASN A 19 -5.34 -5.29 17.50
C ASN A 19 -4.17 -4.32 17.62
N THR A 20 -2.94 -4.84 17.79
CA THR A 20 -1.73 -4.03 17.68
C THR A 20 -1.04 -4.35 16.34
N LEU A 21 -0.84 -3.33 15.50
CA LEU A 21 -0.13 -3.44 14.22
C LEU A 21 1.36 -3.83 14.36
N ASN A 22 1.89 -3.81 15.59
CA ASN A 22 3.24 -4.24 15.94
C ASN A 22 3.27 -5.64 16.59
N GLY A 23 2.18 -6.40 16.46
CA GLY A 23 2.01 -7.73 17.02
C GLY A 23 2.81 -8.82 16.29
N PRO A 24 2.73 -10.07 16.77
CA PRO A 24 3.34 -11.24 16.11
C PRO A 24 2.88 -11.38 14.65
N ALA A 25 3.63 -12.16 13.86
CA ALA A 25 3.33 -12.46 12.47
C ALA A 25 1.85 -12.85 12.26
N TRP A 26 1.26 -12.39 11.15
CA TRP A 26 -0.14 -12.62 10.80
C TRP A 26 -0.54 -14.10 10.89
N GLN A 27 -1.57 -14.37 11.68
CA GLN A 27 -2.22 -15.66 11.79
C GLN A 27 -3.47 -15.69 10.93
N TRP A 28 -3.52 -16.65 10.00
CA TRP A 28 -4.61 -16.86 9.08
C TRP A 28 -5.36 -18.14 9.40
N ALA A 29 -6.69 -18.11 9.28
CA ALA A 29 -7.52 -19.30 9.31
C ALA A 29 -8.34 -19.39 8.04
N VAL A 30 -8.18 -20.48 7.29
CA VAL A 30 -8.72 -20.61 5.93
C VAL A 30 -9.66 -21.80 5.83
N GLY A 31 -10.88 -21.54 5.37
CA GLY A 31 -11.88 -22.55 5.05
C GLY A 31 -12.25 -22.51 3.57
N MET A 32 -12.33 -23.69 2.95
CA MET A 32 -12.75 -23.87 1.57
C MET A 32 -14.04 -24.69 1.52
N LEU A 33 -15.08 -24.12 0.93
CA LEU A 33 -16.36 -24.76 0.70
C LEU A 33 -16.24 -25.67 -0.52
N SER A 34 -16.66 -26.93 -0.36
CA SER A 34 -16.70 -27.88 -1.47
C SER A 34 -17.99 -28.69 -1.42
N CYS A 35 -18.36 -29.27 -2.56
CA CYS A 35 -19.52 -30.13 -2.68
C CYS A 35 -19.28 -31.23 -3.71
N GLU A 36 -20.20 -32.20 -3.76
CA GLU A 36 -20.16 -33.24 -4.78
C GLU A 36 -20.35 -32.63 -6.17
N ARG A 37 -19.37 -32.88 -7.06
CA ARG A 37 -19.43 -32.50 -8.48
C ARG A 37 -19.50 -33.77 -9.33
N PRO A 38 -20.04 -33.71 -10.57
CA PRO A 38 -20.02 -34.84 -11.49
C PRO A 38 -18.60 -35.42 -11.65
N GLU A 39 -18.53 -36.74 -11.88
CA GLU A 39 -17.27 -37.48 -11.93
C GLU A 39 -16.25 -36.82 -12.88
N GLY A 40 -15.00 -36.68 -12.41
CA GLY A 40 -13.92 -36.03 -13.15
C GLY A 40 -13.96 -34.50 -13.18
N LYS A 41 -14.92 -33.84 -12.50
CA LYS A 41 -15.03 -32.37 -12.44
C LYS A 41 -14.72 -31.76 -11.07
N SER A 42 -14.09 -32.50 -10.15
CA SER A 42 -13.65 -31.93 -8.88
C SER A 42 -12.55 -30.89 -9.12
N MET A 43 -12.70 -29.70 -8.53
CA MET A 43 -11.74 -28.60 -8.63
C MET A 43 -10.94 -28.38 -7.34
N VAL A 44 -11.26 -29.12 -6.28
CA VAL A 44 -10.66 -29.00 -4.95
C VAL A 44 -9.14 -29.08 -5.00
N GLY A 45 -8.58 -30.05 -5.76
CA GLY A 45 -7.13 -30.19 -5.90
C GLY A 45 -6.48 -28.95 -6.49
N THR A 46 -7.04 -28.46 -7.60
CA THR A 46 -6.56 -27.23 -8.27
C THR A 46 -6.65 -26.02 -7.35
N ALA A 47 -7.76 -25.84 -6.64
CA ALA A 47 -7.95 -24.73 -5.72
C ALA A 47 -6.97 -24.80 -4.54
N ILE A 48 -6.74 -25.99 -3.95
CA ILE A 48 -5.77 -26.20 -2.88
C ILE A 48 -4.35 -25.88 -3.35
N ASP A 49 -3.93 -26.41 -4.50
CA ASP A 49 -2.59 -26.16 -5.06
C ASP A 49 -2.40 -24.66 -5.34
N SER A 50 -3.43 -23.99 -5.83
CA SER A 50 -3.41 -22.56 -6.09
C SER A 50 -3.35 -21.73 -4.79
N MET A 51 -4.09 -22.12 -3.76
CA MET A 51 -4.04 -21.51 -2.42
C MET A 51 -2.66 -21.67 -1.77
N ALA A 52 -2.03 -22.85 -1.91
CA ALA A 52 -0.68 -23.08 -1.44
C ALA A 52 0.33 -22.17 -2.15
N ASN A 53 0.23 -22.03 -3.49
CA ASN A 53 1.05 -21.09 -4.27
C ASN A 53 0.81 -19.61 -3.92
N ALA A 54 -0.40 -19.29 -3.44
CA ALA A 54 -0.73 -17.99 -2.88
C ALA A 54 -0.14 -17.73 -1.48
N GLY A 55 0.45 -18.75 -0.84
CA GLY A 55 1.06 -18.66 0.49
C GLY A 55 0.17 -19.13 1.65
N PHE A 56 -0.97 -19.78 1.36
CA PHE A 56 -1.85 -20.36 2.38
C PHE A 56 -1.54 -21.83 2.60
N ASP A 57 -0.68 -22.11 3.59
CA ASP A 57 -0.14 -23.46 3.83
C ASP A 57 -1.18 -24.45 4.38
N VAL A 58 -2.22 -23.96 5.06
CA VAL A 58 -3.25 -24.79 5.70
C VAL A 58 -4.62 -24.33 5.23
N VAL A 59 -5.34 -25.24 4.57
CA VAL A 59 -6.71 -25.03 4.08
C VAL A 59 -7.62 -26.10 4.67
N HIS A 60 -8.68 -25.70 5.37
CA HIS A 60 -9.70 -26.61 5.88
C HIS A 60 -10.82 -26.78 4.86
N VAL A 61 -11.00 -27.99 4.33
CA VAL A 61 -12.04 -28.27 3.35
C VAL A 61 -13.34 -28.67 4.05
N PHE A 62 -14.42 -27.95 3.76
CA PHE A 62 -15.77 -28.15 4.28
C PHE A 62 -16.66 -28.71 3.16
N TYR A 63 -16.68 -30.03 3.07
CA TYR A 63 -17.41 -30.77 2.05
C TYR A 63 -18.88 -30.98 2.45
N ASP A 64 -19.83 -30.49 1.63
CA ASP A 64 -21.27 -30.69 1.83
C ASP A 64 -21.68 -32.12 1.41
N THR A 65 -21.74 -33.03 2.38
CA THR A 65 -22.04 -34.45 2.18
C THR A 65 -23.54 -34.72 2.01
N GLY A 66 -24.11 -34.56 0.82
CA GLY A 66 -25.40 -35.14 0.40
C GLY A 66 -26.69 -34.67 1.11
N TYR A 67 -26.60 -34.10 2.32
CA TYR A 67 -27.70 -33.48 3.06
C TYR A 67 -28.04 -32.09 2.52
N ARG A 68 -27.21 -31.53 1.62
CA ARG A 68 -27.40 -30.27 0.92
C ARG A 68 -27.80 -29.17 1.89
N LEU A 69 -26.91 -28.88 2.83
CA LEU A 69 -27.13 -27.81 3.82
C LEU A 69 -27.42 -26.48 3.13
N GLY A 70 -26.93 -26.32 1.90
CA GLY A 70 -27.04 -25.10 1.10
C GLY A 70 -25.80 -24.23 1.29
N ALA A 71 -25.55 -23.37 0.31
CA ALA A 71 -24.33 -22.56 0.26
C ALA A 71 -24.14 -21.72 1.54
N LEU A 72 -25.17 -20.98 1.95
CA LEU A 72 -25.12 -20.14 3.15
C LEU A 72 -24.89 -20.96 4.44
N ALA A 73 -25.56 -22.09 4.61
CA ALA A 73 -25.38 -22.89 5.82
C ALA A 73 -23.97 -23.50 5.90
N ASN A 74 -23.41 -23.95 4.77
CA ASN A 74 -22.03 -24.43 4.72
C ASN A 74 -21.03 -23.29 4.97
N TYR A 75 -21.31 -22.10 4.43
CA TYR A 75 -20.54 -20.88 4.68
C TYR A 75 -20.49 -20.53 6.17
N LEU A 76 -21.66 -20.46 6.82
CA LEU A 76 -21.78 -20.14 8.24
C LEU A 76 -21.11 -21.19 9.13
N ARG A 77 -21.27 -22.48 8.79
CA ARG A 77 -20.61 -23.58 9.50
C ARG A 77 -19.09 -23.44 9.41
N THR A 78 -18.58 -23.09 8.24
CA THR A 78 -17.15 -22.88 7.99
C THR A 78 -16.63 -21.73 8.84
N LEU A 79 -17.24 -20.55 8.76
CA LEU A 79 -16.79 -19.38 9.53
C LEU A 79 -16.84 -19.63 11.05
N LYS A 80 -17.91 -20.28 11.55
CA LYS A 80 -18.02 -20.71 12.95
C LYS A 80 -16.90 -21.64 13.37
N PHE A 81 -16.57 -22.63 12.54
CA PHE A 81 -15.47 -23.54 12.81
C PHE A 81 -14.14 -22.77 12.92
N LEU A 82 -13.84 -21.92 11.93
CA LEU A 82 -12.58 -21.18 11.92
C LEU A 82 -12.43 -20.29 13.15
N LEU A 83 -13.48 -19.55 13.53
CA LEU A 83 -13.46 -18.70 14.74
C LEU A 83 -13.29 -19.50 16.03
N ARG A 84 -13.92 -20.67 16.14
CA ARG A 84 -13.85 -21.52 17.32
C ARG A 84 -12.49 -22.19 17.49
N PHE A 85 -11.92 -22.72 16.41
CA PHE A 85 -10.67 -23.51 16.46
C PHE A 85 -9.42 -22.66 16.27
N TYR A 86 -9.55 -21.49 15.66
CA TYR A 86 -8.46 -20.52 15.49
C TYR A 86 -8.85 -19.16 16.08
N PRO A 87 -9.13 -19.07 17.39
CA PRO A 87 -9.55 -17.84 18.03
C PRO A 87 -8.39 -16.84 18.21
N ALA A 88 -7.19 -17.09 17.69
CA ALA A 88 -6.09 -16.12 17.68
C ALA A 88 -5.81 -15.57 16.26
N ALA A 89 -6.50 -16.08 15.23
CA ALA A 89 -6.29 -15.62 13.86
C ALA A 89 -6.69 -14.13 13.71
N ASN A 90 -5.85 -13.39 13.00
CA ASN A 90 -6.08 -11.98 12.67
C ASN A 90 -7.09 -11.82 11.54
N ALA A 91 -7.09 -12.78 10.60
CA ALA A 91 -7.95 -12.79 9.43
C ALA A 91 -8.51 -14.20 9.14
N TYR A 92 -9.74 -14.24 8.65
CA TYR A 92 -10.47 -15.46 8.32
C TYR A 92 -10.82 -15.45 6.84
N ILE A 93 -10.51 -16.54 6.13
CA ILE A 93 -10.86 -16.71 4.72
C ILE A 93 -11.95 -17.77 4.61
N VAL A 94 -13.00 -17.45 3.86
CA VAL A 94 -13.96 -18.42 3.35
C VAL A 94 -13.96 -18.32 1.84
N ALA A 95 -13.56 -19.40 1.18
CA ALA A 95 -13.44 -19.49 -0.27
C ALA A 95 -14.24 -20.68 -0.82
N GLU A 96 -14.63 -20.65 -2.10
CA GLU A 96 -15.20 -21.80 -2.81
C GLU A 96 -14.09 -22.69 -3.40
N ASP A 97 -14.43 -23.89 -3.90
CA ASP A 97 -13.46 -24.86 -4.42
C ASP A 97 -13.20 -24.77 -5.92
N ASP A 98 -13.83 -23.82 -6.61
CA ASP A 98 -13.68 -23.56 -8.04
C ASP A 98 -13.02 -22.22 -8.34
N ILE A 99 -11.98 -21.92 -7.56
CA ILE A 99 -11.16 -20.73 -7.72
C ILE A 99 -9.71 -21.06 -8.07
N VAL A 100 -9.00 -20.07 -8.61
CA VAL A 100 -7.55 -20.01 -8.60
C VAL A 100 -7.07 -18.63 -8.15
N CYS A 101 -5.99 -18.59 -7.38
CA CYS A 101 -5.38 -17.39 -6.82
C CYS A 101 -4.15 -16.96 -7.63
N CYS A 102 -3.82 -15.66 -7.59
CA CYS A 102 -2.51 -15.19 -7.98
C CYS A 102 -1.42 -15.70 -7.00
N LYS A 103 -0.16 -15.71 -7.45
CA LYS A 103 0.97 -16.08 -6.61
C LYS A 103 1.23 -15.01 -5.55
N ASP A 104 1.71 -15.41 -4.37
CA ASP A 104 2.10 -14.54 -3.25
C ASP A 104 0.95 -13.68 -2.69
N LEU A 105 -0.30 -14.09 -2.92
CA LEU A 105 -1.50 -13.36 -2.47
C LEU A 105 -1.48 -13.08 -0.96
N ARG A 106 -1.13 -14.05 -0.13
CA ARG A 106 -1.06 -13.85 1.33
C ARG A 106 -0.12 -12.71 1.69
N SER A 107 1.10 -12.70 1.14
CA SER A 107 2.08 -11.64 1.42
C SER A 107 1.64 -10.28 0.88
N TYR A 108 0.90 -10.26 -0.24
CA TYR A 108 0.28 -9.03 -0.74
C TYR A 108 -0.82 -8.54 0.21
N LEU A 109 -1.70 -9.43 0.65
CA LEU A 109 -2.75 -9.11 1.60
C LEU A 109 -2.12 -8.56 2.87
N GLU A 110 -1.15 -9.24 3.51
CA GLU A 110 -0.51 -8.81 4.76
C GLU A 110 0.10 -7.40 4.71
N LYS A 111 0.44 -6.91 3.51
CA LYS A 111 0.93 -5.55 3.28
C LYS A 111 -0.19 -4.54 2.98
N SER A 112 -1.24 -4.96 2.28
CA SER A 112 -2.37 -4.12 1.80
C SER A 112 -3.58 -4.08 2.74
N LEU A 113 -3.53 -4.87 3.80
CA LEU A 113 -4.58 -5.16 4.78
C LEU A 113 -4.84 -3.99 5.76
N TRP A 114 -6.07 -3.65 6.21
CA TRP A 114 -7.35 -3.39 5.53
C TRP A 114 -7.80 -1.98 5.94
N PRO A 115 -8.84 -1.42 5.30
CA PRO A 115 -9.77 -0.47 5.93
C PRO A 115 -10.25 -0.88 7.34
N GLU A 116 -10.17 0.01 8.33
CA GLU A 116 -10.69 -0.24 9.69
C GLU A 116 -12.20 -0.52 9.73
N ASP A 117 -12.93 -0.07 8.70
CA ASP A 117 -14.38 -0.15 8.54
C ASP A 117 -14.85 -1.33 7.65
N ALA A 118 -13.98 -2.29 7.34
CA ALA A 118 -14.32 -3.42 6.49
C ALA A 118 -15.23 -4.45 7.18
N ALA A 119 -16.39 -4.74 6.58
CA ALA A 119 -17.19 -5.93 6.85
C ALA A 119 -16.41 -7.18 6.41
N TYR A 120 -15.98 -7.16 5.15
CA TYR A 120 -15.10 -8.14 4.53
C TYR A 120 -14.49 -7.55 3.27
N CYS A 121 -13.47 -8.21 2.76
CA CYS A 121 -12.78 -7.86 1.54
C CYS A 121 -12.81 -9.07 0.59
N SER A 122 -13.34 -8.88 -0.61
CA SER A 122 -13.40 -9.88 -1.66
C SER A 122 -12.16 -9.82 -2.54
N CYS A 123 -11.41 -10.93 -2.60
CA CYS A 123 -10.29 -11.06 -3.53
C CYS A 123 -10.74 -11.40 -4.95
N PHE A 124 -12.01 -11.78 -5.13
CA PHE A 124 -12.65 -11.95 -6.42
C PHE A 124 -13.49 -10.72 -6.74
N THR A 125 -13.28 -10.11 -7.90
CA THR A 125 -14.06 -8.96 -8.37
C THR A 125 -14.75 -9.28 -9.69
N PRO A 126 -16.09 -9.36 -9.72
CA PRO A 126 -16.82 -9.55 -10.97
C PRO A 126 -16.65 -8.32 -11.87
N VAL A 127 -16.78 -8.51 -13.20
CA VAL A 127 -16.63 -7.44 -14.20
C VAL A 127 -17.47 -6.21 -13.87
N GLU A 128 -18.67 -6.40 -13.35
CA GLU A 128 -19.61 -5.34 -12.98
C GLU A 128 -19.10 -4.44 -11.85
N TYR A 129 -18.17 -4.94 -11.03
CA TYR A 129 -17.57 -4.22 -9.89
C TYR A 129 -16.18 -3.68 -10.19
N ARG A 130 -15.71 -3.83 -11.44
CA ARG A 130 -14.42 -3.32 -11.86
C ARG A 130 -14.36 -1.81 -11.62
N ALA A 131 -13.39 -1.39 -10.82
CA ALA A 131 -13.11 0.03 -10.64
C ALA A 131 -12.12 0.53 -11.69
N GLU A 132 -12.07 1.85 -11.90
CA GLU A 132 -11.04 2.47 -12.74
C GLU A 132 -9.66 2.43 -12.06
N ASN A 133 -9.64 2.47 -10.73
CA ASN A 133 -8.43 2.48 -9.93
C ASN A 133 -8.09 1.08 -9.42
N ASN A 134 -6.81 0.73 -9.51
CA ASN A 134 -6.29 -0.45 -8.85
C ASN A 134 -6.43 -0.33 -7.32
N GLY A 135 -6.48 -1.45 -6.61
CA GLY A 135 -6.61 -1.56 -5.16
C GLY A 135 -7.96 -2.01 -4.65
N TRP A 136 -8.15 -1.81 -3.35
CA TRP A 136 -9.39 -2.02 -2.64
C TRP A 136 -10.38 -0.88 -2.90
N ASN A 137 -11.52 -1.22 -3.48
CA ASN A 137 -12.60 -0.30 -3.82
C ASN A 137 -13.84 -0.65 -3.00
N VAL A 138 -14.54 0.38 -2.49
CA VAL A 138 -15.78 0.19 -1.74
C VAL A 138 -16.92 -0.09 -2.72
N ILE A 139 -17.57 -1.24 -2.57
CA ILE A 139 -18.78 -1.59 -3.32
C ILE A 139 -19.84 -2.01 -2.30
N CYS A 140 -20.65 -1.05 -1.85
CA CYS A 140 -21.73 -1.30 -0.90
C CYS A 140 -23.05 -1.47 -1.65
N GLN A 141 -23.39 -2.70 -2.02
CA GLN A 141 -24.64 -3.01 -2.74
C GLN A 141 -25.71 -3.67 -1.87
N GLY A 142 -25.48 -3.82 -0.55
CA GLY A 142 -26.46 -4.44 0.34
C GLY A 142 -26.83 -5.84 -0.13
N VAL A 143 -28.12 -6.11 -0.30
CA VAL A 143 -28.64 -7.39 -0.81
C VAL A 143 -28.19 -7.71 -2.24
N ASP A 144 -27.83 -6.71 -3.04
CA ASP A 144 -27.40 -6.89 -4.43
C ASP A 144 -25.90 -7.21 -4.55
N THR A 145 -25.25 -7.55 -3.43
CA THR A 145 -23.84 -7.96 -3.44
C THR A 145 -23.67 -9.32 -4.10
N TYR A 146 -22.70 -9.44 -5.02
CA TYR A 146 -22.48 -10.65 -5.82
C TYR A 146 -21.20 -11.42 -5.46
N MET A 147 -21.28 -12.75 -5.59
CA MET A 147 -20.19 -13.73 -5.70
C MET A 147 -19.31 -13.90 -4.45
N ALA A 148 -19.72 -14.79 -3.56
CA ALA A 148 -18.98 -15.17 -2.35
C ALA A 148 -17.81 -16.14 -2.59
N GLN A 149 -17.04 -15.92 -3.66
CA GLN A 149 -15.97 -16.82 -4.13
C GLN A 149 -14.75 -16.86 -3.21
N PHE A 150 -14.32 -15.70 -2.71
CA PHE A 150 -13.15 -15.57 -1.85
C PHE A 150 -13.28 -14.33 -0.97
N TYR A 151 -13.83 -14.50 0.23
CA TYR A 151 -13.97 -13.41 1.19
C TYR A 151 -12.97 -13.54 2.32
N VAL A 152 -12.40 -12.40 2.68
CA VAL A 152 -11.54 -12.25 3.83
C VAL A 152 -12.19 -11.36 4.86
N PHE A 153 -12.29 -11.84 6.09
CA PHE A 153 -12.88 -11.12 7.20
C PHE A 153 -11.77 -10.69 8.17
N PRO A 154 -11.76 -9.40 8.58
CA PRO A 154 -11.16 -9.02 9.84
C PRO A 154 -11.80 -9.85 10.97
N ARG A 155 -11.01 -10.24 11.97
CA ARG A 155 -11.51 -10.97 13.14
C ARG A 155 -12.74 -10.32 13.78
N SER A 156 -12.68 -9.01 14.02
CA SER A 156 -13.77 -8.25 14.63
C SER A 156 -15.07 -8.37 13.83
N SER A 157 -14.96 -8.26 12.50
CA SER A 157 -16.10 -8.36 11.58
C SER A 157 -16.65 -9.78 11.50
N ALA A 158 -15.79 -10.80 11.48
CA ALA A 158 -16.23 -12.20 11.51
C ALA A 158 -17.03 -12.53 12.78
N VAL A 159 -16.54 -12.11 13.95
CA VAL A 159 -17.25 -12.28 15.23
C VAL A 159 -18.57 -11.53 15.22
N ARG A 160 -18.54 -10.26 14.81
CA ARG A 160 -19.74 -9.40 14.77
C ARG A 160 -20.81 -9.97 13.85
N PHE A 161 -20.44 -10.43 12.65
CA PHE A 161 -21.38 -11.06 11.71
C PHE A 161 -22.14 -12.23 12.33
N LEU A 162 -21.43 -13.13 13.02
CA LEU A 162 -22.08 -14.29 13.64
C LEU A 162 -22.99 -13.93 14.81
N LEU A 163 -22.69 -12.87 15.55
CA LEU A 163 -23.53 -12.35 16.63
C LEU A 163 -24.78 -11.65 16.08
N ASP A 164 -24.63 -10.87 15.02
CA ASP A 164 -25.71 -10.08 14.42
C ASP A 164 -26.67 -10.95 13.61
N LEU A 165 -26.24 -12.14 13.15
CA LEU A 165 -27.00 -13.02 12.27
C LEU A 165 -28.40 -13.37 12.82
N GLU A 166 -28.54 -13.53 14.14
CA GLU A 166 -29.83 -13.83 14.79
C GLU A 166 -30.79 -12.63 14.80
N ALA A 167 -30.25 -11.40 14.76
CA ALA A 167 -31.01 -10.16 14.81
C ALA A 167 -31.38 -9.62 13.43
N LEU A 168 -30.84 -10.19 12.34
CA LEU A 168 -31.15 -9.74 10.99
C LEU A 168 -32.65 -9.93 10.69
N PRO A 169 -33.37 -8.87 10.28
CA PRO A 169 -34.82 -8.88 10.07
C PRO A 169 -35.24 -9.56 8.76
N LEU A 170 -34.47 -10.55 8.31
CA LEU A 170 -34.69 -11.18 7.01
C LEU A 170 -35.78 -12.23 7.12
N ASP A 171 -36.76 -12.14 6.23
CA ASP A 171 -37.49 -13.31 5.76
C ASP A 171 -36.48 -14.17 4.99
N PHE A 172 -35.68 -14.92 5.75
CA PHE A 172 -34.51 -15.63 5.29
C PHE A 172 -34.85 -16.44 4.04
N ASP A 173 -36.08 -16.94 3.92
CA ASP A 173 -36.55 -17.82 2.85
C ASP A 173 -36.24 -17.33 1.43
N GLN A 174 -36.25 -16.02 1.16
CA GLN A 174 -35.90 -15.51 -0.17
C GLN A 174 -34.39 -15.57 -0.47
N TYR A 175 -33.53 -15.49 0.56
CA TYR A 175 -32.08 -15.35 0.43
C TYR A 175 -31.28 -16.49 1.07
N LYS A 176 -31.93 -17.55 1.59
CA LYS A 176 -31.26 -18.70 2.27
C LYS A 176 -30.18 -19.35 1.40
N ASN A 177 -30.25 -19.17 0.10
CA ASN A 177 -29.37 -19.81 -0.87
C ASN A 177 -28.23 -18.90 -1.36
N SER A 178 -28.14 -17.65 -0.89
CA SER A 178 -27.15 -16.67 -1.37
C SER A 178 -26.34 -16.08 -0.20
N ALA A 179 -25.12 -16.58 0.00
CA ALA A 179 -24.25 -16.12 1.08
C ALA A 179 -23.83 -14.65 0.90
N ASP A 180 -23.54 -14.26 -0.34
CA ASP A 180 -23.22 -12.90 -0.77
C ASP A 180 -24.31 -11.89 -0.42
N CYS A 181 -25.57 -12.15 -0.78
CA CYS A 181 -26.69 -11.24 -0.47
C CYS A 181 -26.85 -11.02 1.04
N VAL A 182 -26.77 -12.09 1.84
CA VAL A 182 -26.92 -12.02 3.30
C VAL A 182 -25.77 -11.23 3.93
N LEU A 183 -24.53 -11.48 3.49
CA LEU A 183 -23.35 -10.79 3.97
C LEU A 183 -23.36 -9.30 3.59
N GLY A 184 -23.74 -8.98 2.35
CA GLY A 184 -23.86 -7.60 1.89
C GLY A 184 -24.95 -6.84 2.64
N PHE A 185 -26.12 -7.44 2.87
CA PHE A 185 -27.17 -6.85 3.69
C PHE A 185 -26.71 -6.62 5.13
N TRP A 186 -26.05 -7.60 5.75
CA TRP A 186 -25.51 -7.42 7.10
C TRP A 186 -24.50 -6.26 7.17
N ALA A 187 -23.60 -6.16 6.19
CA ALA A 187 -22.62 -5.08 6.12
C ALA A 187 -23.31 -3.71 6.09
N GLU A 188 -24.32 -3.56 5.23
CA GLU A 188 -25.13 -2.34 5.13
C GLU A 188 -25.82 -1.98 6.46
N GLN A 189 -26.53 -2.93 7.07
CA GLN A 189 -27.21 -2.71 8.36
C GLN A 189 -26.23 -2.36 9.49
N SER A 190 -25.01 -2.88 9.42
CA SER A 190 -23.97 -2.66 10.42
C SER A 190 -23.19 -1.35 10.23
N GLY A 191 -23.45 -0.61 9.14
CA GLY A 191 -22.68 0.56 8.74
C GLY A 191 -21.23 0.23 8.38
N LEU A 192 -20.96 -1.02 7.99
CA LEU A 192 -19.65 -1.51 7.58
C LEU A 192 -19.56 -1.55 6.05
N ARG A 193 -18.34 -1.53 5.52
CA ARG A 193 -18.11 -1.46 4.08
C ARG A 193 -17.62 -2.78 3.51
N VAL A 194 -18.09 -3.10 2.32
CA VAL A 194 -17.60 -4.24 1.54
C VAL A 194 -16.58 -3.73 0.54
N TYR A 195 -15.42 -4.40 0.48
CA TYR A 195 -14.33 -4.02 -0.40
C TYR A 195 -14.09 -5.09 -1.47
N TYR A 196 -13.85 -4.65 -2.70
CA TYR A 196 -13.46 -5.51 -3.83
C TYR A 196 -12.13 -5.02 -4.40
N HIS A 197 -11.28 -5.96 -4.83
CA HIS A 197 -9.96 -5.60 -5.36
C HIS A 197 -9.97 -5.46 -6.89
N THR A 198 -9.44 -4.37 -7.43
CA THR A 198 -9.13 -4.24 -8.86
C THR A 198 -7.60 -4.19 -9.03
N PRO A 199 -6.94 -5.00 -9.86
CA PRO A 199 -7.52 -6.12 -10.56
C PRO A 199 -8.01 -7.22 -9.61
N SER A 200 -8.87 -8.12 -10.09
CA SER A 200 -9.22 -9.31 -9.31
C SER A 200 -7.96 -10.12 -8.95
N LEU A 201 -7.86 -10.56 -7.69
CA LEU A 201 -6.72 -11.34 -7.18
C LEU A 201 -6.96 -12.85 -7.26
N VAL A 202 -8.18 -13.24 -7.57
CA VAL A 202 -8.69 -14.60 -7.71
C VAL A 202 -9.56 -14.68 -8.96
N GLU A 203 -9.58 -15.84 -9.63
CA GLU A 203 -10.44 -16.14 -10.77
C GLU A 203 -11.41 -17.27 -10.43
N HIS A 204 -12.62 -17.20 -10.99
CA HIS A 204 -13.61 -18.27 -10.89
C HIS A 204 -13.47 -19.23 -12.08
N ILE A 205 -12.96 -20.44 -11.84
CA ILE A 205 -12.75 -21.46 -12.87
C ILE A 205 -13.96 -22.39 -13.06
N GLY A 206 -15.01 -22.22 -12.24
CA GLY A 206 -16.24 -23.02 -12.30
C GLY A 206 -17.03 -22.85 -13.61
N VAL A 207 -16.91 -21.69 -14.27
CA VAL A 207 -17.64 -21.31 -15.49
C VAL A 207 -17.25 -22.18 -16.68
N GLU A 208 -15.95 -22.34 -16.93
CA GLU A 208 -15.44 -23.04 -18.12
C GLU A 208 -15.75 -24.54 -18.11
N ALA A 209 -15.83 -25.14 -16.92
CA ALA A 209 -16.04 -26.57 -16.78
C ALA A 209 -17.52 -27.00 -16.87
N GLY A 210 -18.46 -26.05 -17.06
CA GLY A 210 -19.90 -26.33 -17.00
C GLY A 210 -20.25 -27.07 -15.71
N SER A 211 -19.64 -26.62 -14.60
CA SER A 211 -19.52 -27.40 -13.36
C SER A 211 -20.12 -26.70 -12.15
N SER A 212 -20.80 -25.56 -12.35
CA SER A 212 -21.56 -24.89 -11.29
C SER A 212 -22.42 -25.94 -10.60
N ALA A 213 -22.19 -26.11 -9.29
CA ALA A 213 -22.88 -27.11 -8.47
C ALA A 213 -24.41 -26.96 -8.50
N VAL A 214 -24.90 -25.79 -8.92
CA VAL A 214 -26.31 -25.45 -8.95
C VAL A 214 -27.00 -25.87 -10.27
N GLY A 215 -26.25 -26.29 -11.30
CA GLY A 215 -26.84 -26.68 -12.59
C GLY A 215 -27.60 -25.54 -13.30
N ASN A 216 -27.39 -24.29 -12.87
CA ASN A 216 -27.96 -23.12 -13.51
C ASN A 216 -27.07 -22.72 -14.68
N ASP A 217 -27.37 -23.26 -15.86
CA ASP A 217 -26.79 -22.85 -17.16
C ASP A 217 -27.31 -21.47 -17.63
N HIS A 218 -27.91 -20.68 -16.74
CA HIS A 218 -28.40 -19.35 -17.07
C HIS A 218 -27.21 -18.40 -17.26
N HIS A 219 -26.77 -18.32 -18.52
CA HIS A 219 -25.79 -17.44 -19.15
C HIS A 219 -25.94 -15.93 -18.91
N TYR A 220 -26.68 -15.47 -17.90
CA TYR A 220 -27.14 -14.09 -17.87
C TYR A 220 -26.10 -13.05 -17.46
N PHE A 221 -24.99 -13.44 -16.82
CA PHE A 221 -23.88 -12.51 -16.55
C PHE A 221 -22.54 -13.26 -16.61
N PRO A 222 -21.50 -12.70 -17.25
CA PRO A 222 -20.19 -13.31 -17.23
C PRO A 222 -19.68 -13.30 -15.78
N ARG A 223 -19.76 -14.44 -15.10
CA ARG A 223 -19.13 -14.72 -13.80
C ARG A 223 -17.60 -14.82 -13.92
N VAL A 224 -17.05 -13.99 -14.78
CA VAL A 224 -15.62 -13.90 -15.06
C VAL A 224 -15.09 -12.79 -14.18
N SER A 225 -13.87 -12.93 -13.70
CA SER A 225 -13.24 -11.81 -13.03
C SER A 225 -13.07 -10.60 -13.98
N ALA A 226 -13.03 -9.41 -13.42
CA ALA A 226 -12.85 -8.17 -14.17
C ALA A 226 -11.54 -8.12 -14.98
N ASP A 227 -10.46 -8.67 -14.43
CA ASP A 227 -9.07 -8.46 -14.87
C ASP A 227 -8.06 -9.28 -14.03
N PHE A 228 -8.32 -10.57 -13.80
CA PHE A 228 -7.38 -11.44 -13.08
C PHE A 228 -5.96 -11.44 -13.69
N ILE A 229 -4.97 -11.18 -12.85
CA ILE A 229 -3.57 -11.02 -13.28
C ILE A 229 -2.87 -12.34 -13.66
N GLY A 230 -3.52 -13.48 -13.42
CA GLY A 230 -3.00 -14.82 -13.69
C GLY A 230 -2.35 -15.49 -12.48
N THR A 231 -2.33 -16.82 -12.49
CA THR A 231 -1.80 -17.67 -11.41
C THR A 231 -0.27 -17.66 -11.31
N SER A 232 0.43 -17.33 -12.39
CA SER A 232 1.90 -17.23 -12.44
C SER A 232 2.42 -15.84 -12.05
N SER A 233 1.56 -14.82 -12.13
CA SER A 233 1.90 -13.45 -11.75
C SER A 233 1.90 -13.31 -10.23
N SER A 234 2.97 -12.70 -9.69
CA SER A 234 3.02 -12.37 -8.27
C SER A 234 2.16 -11.15 -8.00
N CYS A 235 1.21 -11.25 -7.08
CA CYS A 235 0.43 -10.10 -6.63
C CYS A 235 1.31 -9.00 -6.00
N LEU A 236 2.55 -9.31 -5.60
CA LEU A 236 3.50 -8.32 -5.11
C LEU A 236 4.01 -7.36 -6.21
N SER A 237 3.82 -7.68 -7.49
CA SER A 237 4.14 -6.75 -8.57
C SER A 237 3.05 -5.70 -8.81
N LEU A 238 1.88 -5.86 -8.20
CA LEU A 238 0.85 -4.83 -8.24
C LEU A 238 1.36 -3.60 -7.50
N SER A 239 1.28 -2.44 -8.15
CA SER A 239 1.48 -1.17 -7.47
C SER A 239 0.42 -1.08 -6.38
N MET A 240 0.88 -1.12 -5.13
CA MET A 240 0.01 -0.92 -3.98
C MET A 240 -0.51 0.52 -4.08
N PRO A 241 -1.82 0.73 -4.31
CA PRO A 241 -2.36 2.06 -4.37
C PRO A 241 -2.13 2.72 -3.02
N GLY A 242 -1.61 3.93 -3.04
CA GLY A 242 -1.25 4.61 -1.81
C GLY A 242 0.06 4.16 -1.18
N ARG A 243 1.01 3.56 -1.89
CA ARG A 243 2.39 3.43 -1.36
C ARG A 243 3.35 4.26 -2.19
N ILE A 244 4.06 5.18 -1.54
CA ILE A 244 5.08 6.03 -2.15
C ILE A 244 6.45 5.57 -1.66
N PRO A 245 7.30 4.98 -2.52
CA PRO A 245 8.62 4.51 -2.11
C PRO A 245 9.50 5.63 -1.53
N VAL A 246 9.43 6.81 -2.16
CA VAL A 246 10.18 7.99 -1.73
C VAL A 246 9.31 9.22 -1.96
N PHE A 247 9.15 10.03 -0.93
CA PHE A 247 8.48 11.33 -1.00
C PHE A 247 9.44 12.39 -0.46
N GLU A 248 9.63 13.48 -1.18
CA GLU A 248 10.50 14.57 -0.73
C GLU A 248 9.65 15.75 -0.25
N ILE A 249 10.13 16.48 0.76
CA ILE A 249 9.56 17.77 1.17
C ILE A 249 10.64 18.82 0.95
N TYR A 250 10.32 19.91 0.23
CA TYR A 250 11.14 21.12 0.22
C TYR A 250 10.93 21.84 1.55
N THR A 251 11.94 21.85 2.40
CA THR A 251 11.78 22.33 3.79
C THR A 251 11.81 23.84 3.90
N ASN A 252 12.71 24.51 3.18
CA ASN A 252 12.82 25.97 3.20
C ASN A 252 13.62 26.47 2.00
N SER A 253 13.57 27.78 1.78
CA SER A 253 14.32 28.46 0.71
C SER A 253 15.74 28.88 1.12
N HIS A 254 16.09 28.76 2.40
CA HIS A 254 17.37 29.21 2.95
C HIS A 254 18.48 28.18 2.71
N CYS A 255 19.61 28.63 2.16
CA CYS A 255 20.79 27.80 2.05
C CYS A 255 22.04 28.70 2.14
N LYS A 256 22.77 28.58 3.27
CA LYS A 256 24.01 29.36 3.53
C LYS A 256 25.11 29.07 2.50
N LYS A 257 25.12 27.87 1.92
CA LYS A 257 26.07 27.50 0.87
C LYS A 257 25.54 28.05 -0.46
N GLY A 258 26.27 28.99 -1.07
CA GLY A 258 26.12 29.36 -2.49
C GLY A 258 26.53 28.19 -3.39
N CYS A 259 25.84 27.07 -3.24
CA CYS A 259 26.07 25.84 -3.98
C CYS A 259 25.72 26.15 -5.45
N TYR A 260 26.71 26.07 -6.32
CA TYR A 260 26.56 26.37 -7.75
C TYR A 260 25.40 25.60 -8.40
N SER A 261 25.15 24.38 -7.93
CA SER A 261 24.02 23.54 -8.39
C SER A 261 22.66 24.08 -7.92
N CYS A 262 22.62 24.70 -6.74
CA CYS A 262 21.42 25.24 -6.10
C CYS A 262 21.03 26.59 -6.71
N ASP A 263 22.02 27.40 -7.12
CA ASP A 263 21.81 28.66 -7.85
C ASP A 263 21.22 28.45 -9.25
N LYS A 264 21.38 27.25 -9.81
CA LYS A 264 20.82 26.86 -11.11
C LYS A 264 19.46 26.18 -10.99
N LEU A 265 19.03 25.79 -9.80
CA LEU A 265 17.69 25.29 -9.60
C LEU A 265 16.73 26.49 -9.62
N PRO A 266 15.73 26.50 -10.51
CA PRO A 266 14.82 27.64 -10.66
C PRO A 266 13.96 27.95 -9.42
N LEU A 267 14.07 27.14 -8.36
CA LEU A 267 13.35 27.26 -7.08
C LEU A 267 13.71 28.47 -6.23
N ARG A 268 14.98 28.93 -6.24
CA ARG A 268 15.39 30.12 -5.47
C ARG A 268 14.60 31.38 -5.84
N SER A 269 13.85 31.37 -6.94
CA SER A 269 13.20 32.54 -7.51
C SER A 269 11.74 32.78 -7.11
N THR A 270 10.99 31.79 -6.59
CA THR A 270 9.53 31.98 -6.43
C THR A 270 9.12 32.55 -5.07
N ASP A 271 9.73 32.09 -3.98
CA ASP A 271 9.55 32.68 -2.65
C ASP A 271 10.83 32.54 -1.81
N PRO A 272 11.59 33.63 -1.60
CA PRO A 272 12.84 33.62 -0.83
C PRO A 272 12.63 33.50 0.68
N ASN A 273 11.38 33.51 1.15
CA ASN A 273 11.02 33.37 2.56
C ASN A 273 10.19 32.09 2.80
N TYR A 274 10.14 31.18 1.83
CA TYR A 274 9.40 29.95 1.99
C TYR A 274 10.00 29.09 3.10
N GLU A 275 9.11 28.58 3.96
CA GLU A 275 9.35 27.65 5.06
C GLU A 275 8.19 26.65 5.12
N PHE A 276 8.52 25.37 5.28
CA PHE A 276 7.57 24.31 5.58
C PHE A 276 7.23 24.38 7.08
N ASP A 277 5.97 24.64 7.39
CA ASP A 277 5.52 24.88 8.76
C ASP A 277 4.76 23.68 9.36
N ALA A 278 4.34 23.84 10.62
CA ALA A 278 3.59 22.82 11.35
C ALA A 278 2.22 22.52 10.70
N SER A 279 1.53 23.52 10.16
CA SER A 279 0.22 23.35 9.53
C SER A 279 0.33 22.49 8.28
N MET A 280 1.36 22.70 7.45
CA MET A 280 1.60 21.87 6.27
C MET A 280 1.93 20.41 6.65
N ALA A 281 2.63 20.20 7.76
CA ALA A 281 2.92 18.86 8.27
C ALA A 281 1.66 18.15 8.77
N GLU A 282 0.80 18.84 9.51
CA GLU A 282 -0.51 18.33 9.95
C GLU A 282 -1.42 18.02 8.77
N ASP A 283 -1.45 18.89 7.76
CA ASP A 283 -2.20 18.71 6.51
C ASP A 283 -1.73 17.46 5.76
N LEU A 284 -0.40 17.26 5.66
CA LEU A 284 0.20 16.06 5.06
C LEU A 284 -0.18 14.81 5.85
N VAL A 285 0.02 14.80 7.17
CA VAL A 285 -0.32 13.65 8.04
C VAL A 285 -1.81 13.30 7.95
N THR A 286 -2.68 14.31 7.95
CA THR A 286 -4.12 14.13 7.80
C THR A 286 -4.46 13.53 6.45
N THR A 287 -3.87 14.05 5.38
CA THR A 287 -4.00 13.52 4.02
C THR A 287 -3.56 12.07 3.92
N LEU A 288 -2.37 11.73 4.43
CA LEU A 288 -1.85 10.36 4.44
C LEU A 288 -2.78 9.41 5.20
N LYS A 289 -3.30 9.82 6.36
CA LYS A 289 -4.25 9.03 7.15
C LYS A 289 -5.57 8.84 6.43
N CYS A 290 -6.19 9.93 5.96
CA CYS A 290 -7.49 9.89 5.28
C CYS A 290 -7.46 9.07 3.99
N GLN A 291 -6.37 9.16 3.24
CA GLN A 291 -6.21 8.48 1.95
C GLN A 291 -5.45 7.17 2.06
N ARG A 292 -5.06 6.79 3.28
CA ARG A 292 -4.32 5.55 3.59
C ARG A 292 -3.06 5.43 2.74
N VAL A 293 -2.41 6.55 2.50
CA VAL A 293 -1.15 6.59 1.75
C VAL A 293 -0.01 6.34 2.72
N VAL A 294 0.83 5.35 2.44
CA VAL A 294 2.07 5.03 3.14
C VAL A 294 3.25 5.57 2.36
N ILE A 295 4.13 6.30 3.03
CA ILE A 295 5.42 6.75 2.51
C ILE A 295 6.48 5.84 3.13
N ASP A 296 7.20 5.09 2.30
CA ASP A 296 8.29 4.24 2.78
C ASP A 296 9.47 5.07 3.29
N ARG A 297 9.85 6.09 2.51
CA ARG A 297 10.89 7.03 2.88
C ARG A 297 10.45 8.46 2.62
N LEU A 298 10.37 9.25 3.68
CA LEU A 298 10.19 10.69 3.62
C LEU A 298 11.55 11.38 3.70
N VAL A 299 11.91 12.16 2.70
CA VAL A 299 13.17 12.90 2.69
C VAL A 299 12.88 14.38 2.89
N LEU A 300 13.43 14.93 3.96
CA LEU A 300 13.50 16.37 4.19
C LEU A 300 14.71 16.90 3.41
N ALA A 301 14.43 17.65 2.35
CA ALA A 301 15.41 18.17 1.41
C ALA A 301 15.03 19.59 0.98
N GLY A 302 15.83 20.18 0.09
CA GLY A 302 15.55 21.51 -0.45
C GLY A 302 15.85 22.64 0.54
N GLY A 303 16.59 23.64 0.07
CA GLY A 303 17.27 24.55 0.99
C GLY A 303 18.28 23.79 1.86
N GLU A 304 18.38 24.19 3.12
CA GLU A 304 19.10 23.47 4.17
C GLU A 304 18.11 23.17 5.29
N PRO A 305 17.64 21.92 5.45
CA PRO A 305 16.62 21.57 6.44
C PRO A 305 16.94 22.04 7.87
N LEU A 306 18.21 22.00 8.27
CA LEU A 306 18.63 22.46 9.61
C LEU A 306 18.55 23.97 9.80
N LEU A 307 18.35 24.75 8.73
CA LEU A 307 18.07 26.19 8.83
C LEU A 307 16.58 26.51 8.90
N SER A 308 15.70 25.52 8.80
CA SER A 308 14.27 25.75 8.91
C SER A 308 13.91 26.12 10.35
N THR A 309 13.26 27.27 10.51
CA THR A 309 12.81 27.77 11.82
C THR A 309 11.74 26.90 12.47
N TYR A 310 11.08 26.04 11.69
CA TYR A 310 9.99 25.17 12.12
C TYR A 310 10.39 23.69 12.26
N LEU A 311 11.65 23.31 12.01
CA LEU A 311 12.08 21.90 12.05
C LEU A 311 11.71 21.20 13.35
N GLN A 312 11.95 21.88 14.49
CA GLN A 312 11.60 21.39 15.84
C GLN A 312 10.10 21.15 16.07
N VAL A 313 9.23 21.69 15.21
CA VAL A 313 7.78 21.56 15.33
C VAL A 313 7.26 20.49 14.39
N TYR A 314 7.63 20.51 13.10
CA TYR A 314 7.07 19.56 12.14
C TYR A 314 7.74 18.19 12.16
N LEU A 315 9.02 18.07 12.53
CA LEU A 315 9.70 16.78 12.51
C LEU A 315 9.07 15.77 13.52
N PRO A 316 8.71 16.17 14.76
CA PRO A 316 7.91 15.33 15.66
C PRO A 316 6.53 14.95 15.09
N ILE A 317 5.87 15.85 14.36
CA ILE A 317 4.55 15.59 13.75
C ILE A 317 4.66 14.48 12.69
N LEU A 318 5.68 14.58 11.83
CA LEU A 318 5.93 13.63 10.75
C LEU A 318 6.37 12.26 11.27
N SER A 319 7.28 12.23 12.25
CA SER A 319 7.80 10.98 12.84
C SER A 319 6.75 10.19 13.63
N ASN A 320 5.77 10.87 14.24
CA ASN A 320 4.65 10.21 14.91
C ASN A 320 3.55 9.73 13.95
N CYS A 321 3.72 9.89 12.64
CA CYS A 321 2.75 9.43 11.65
C CYS A 321 3.04 7.97 11.25
N PRO A 322 2.16 7.00 11.57
CA PRO A 322 2.40 5.58 11.27
C PRO A 322 2.42 5.26 9.76
N GLN A 323 1.94 6.17 8.92
CA GLN A 323 2.02 6.11 7.46
C GLN A 323 3.41 6.45 6.92
N ILE A 324 4.29 7.08 7.70
CA ILE A 324 5.67 7.35 7.30
C ILE A 324 6.56 6.30 7.96
N LYS A 325 7.22 5.46 7.16
CA LYS A 325 8.02 4.34 7.69
C LYS A 325 9.44 4.72 8.05
N TRP A 326 9.99 5.73 7.38
CA TRP A 326 11.37 6.12 7.55
C TRP A 326 11.58 7.58 7.16
N ILE A 327 12.28 8.36 7.99
CA ILE A 327 12.58 9.77 7.76
C ILE A 327 14.08 9.99 7.56
N GLN A 328 14.42 10.65 6.45
CA GLN A 328 15.77 11.08 6.13
C GLN A 328 15.88 12.60 6.18
N VAL A 329 16.86 13.13 6.90
CA VAL A 329 17.23 14.55 6.80
C VAL A 329 18.47 14.69 5.94
N SER A 330 18.34 15.41 4.82
CA SER A 330 19.44 15.61 3.88
C SER A 330 20.02 17.02 4.06
N THR A 331 21.24 17.11 4.57
CA THR A 331 21.84 18.36 5.02
C THR A 331 23.27 18.55 4.50
N ALA A 332 23.68 19.80 4.33
CA ALA A 332 25.07 20.16 4.05
C ALA A 332 25.77 20.80 5.26
N LEU A 333 25.06 21.06 6.35
CA LEU A 333 25.52 21.85 7.49
C LEU A 333 25.04 21.19 8.78
N ILE A 334 25.96 20.87 9.67
CA ILE A 334 25.63 20.36 10.99
C ILE A 334 26.23 21.32 12.03
N GLU A 335 25.38 21.92 12.85
CA GLU A 335 25.77 22.64 14.07
C GLU A 335 25.49 21.74 15.29
N GLU A 336 26.26 21.89 16.38
CA GLU A 336 26.27 20.95 17.54
C GLU A 336 24.89 20.84 18.24
N GLY A 337 24.03 21.86 18.12
CA GLY A 337 22.69 21.86 18.73
C GLY A 337 21.57 21.27 17.86
N ASP A 338 21.78 21.12 16.55
CA ASP A 338 20.72 20.66 15.64
C ASP A 338 20.62 19.13 15.59
N MET A 339 21.69 18.43 15.99
CA MET A 339 21.77 16.97 15.89
C MET A 339 20.87 16.26 16.88
N ASP A 340 20.72 16.77 18.11
CA ASP A 340 19.93 16.09 19.14
C ASP A 340 18.47 15.88 18.68
N LEU A 341 17.88 16.92 18.08
CA LEU A 341 16.53 16.86 17.52
C LEU A 341 16.44 15.86 16.35
N VAL A 342 17.39 15.90 15.42
CA VAL A 342 17.34 15.03 14.24
C VAL A 342 17.61 13.58 14.61
N GLU A 343 18.53 13.30 15.54
CA GLU A 343 18.81 11.94 16.03
C GLU A 343 17.62 11.34 16.79
N GLU A 344 16.83 12.17 17.49
CA GLU A 344 15.61 11.75 18.17
C GLU A 344 14.53 11.30 17.18
N TYR A 345 14.27 12.08 16.13
CA TYR A 345 13.08 11.90 15.28
C TYR A 345 13.33 11.38 13.86
N ALA A 346 14.55 11.48 13.33
CA ALA A 346 14.90 10.95 12.01
C ALA A 346 15.54 9.56 12.14
N ASP A 347 15.32 8.73 11.13
CA ASP A 347 15.93 7.40 11.05
C ASP A 347 17.30 7.45 10.39
N ALA A 348 17.53 8.47 9.55
CA ALA A 348 18.84 8.73 8.95
C ALA A 348 19.12 10.20 8.69
N ILE A 349 20.41 10.50 8.66
CA ILE A 349 20.97 11.83 8.40
C ILE A 349 21.95 11.68 7.25
N MET A 350 21.61 12.27 6.11
CA MET A 350 22.45 12.23 4.93
C MET A 350 23.21 13.54 4.79
N VAL A 351 24.53 13.49 4.97
CA VAL A 351 25.39 14.68 4.91
C VAL A 351 26.13 14.72 3.59
N SER A 352 25.93 15.79 2.82
CA SER A 352 26.55 15.97 1.52
C SER A 352 27.63 17.06 1.50
N ASP A 353 28.80 16.70 0.98
CA ASP A 353 29.92 17.62 0.80
C ASP A 353 29.77 18.43 -0.50
N TYR A 354 29.28 19.66 -0.40
CA TYR A 354 29.23 20.58 -1.54
C TYR A 354 30.53 21.41 -1.67
N GLY A 355 31.39 21.03 -2.63
CA GLY A 355 32.44 21.90 -3.20
C GLY A 355 33.81 21.92 -2.50
N GLU A 356 34.73 22.74 -3.04
CA GLU A 356 36.17 22.79 -2.68
C GLU A 356 36.45 23.33 -1.25
N ASN A 357 35.45 23.91 -0.58
CA ASN A 357 35.53 24.32 0.84
C ASN A 357 35.17 23.16 1.78
N LEU A 358 35.73 21.98 1.50
CA LEU A 358 35.83 20.84 2.40
C LEU A 358 36.39 21.25 3.79
N SER A 359 37.12 22.36 3.89
CA SER A 359 37.75 22.89 5.10
C SER A 359 36.81 23.25 6.25
N MET A 360 35.54 23.64 6.02
CA MET A 360 34.63 23.99 7.12
C MET A 360 33.99 22.78 7.81
N LEU A 361 33.56 21.76 7.05
CA LEU A 361 33.17 20.46 7.64
C LEU A 361 34.41 19.73 8.20
N HIS A 362 35.58 19.94 7.60
CA HIS A 362 36.88 19.49 8.14
C HIS A 362 37.51 20.43 9.16
N SER A 363 36.73 21.22 9.89
CA SER A 363 37.03 21.42 11.30
C SER A 363 37.11 20.01 11.92
N LYS A 364 38.31 19.42 11.89
CA LYS A 364 38.59 18.04 12.32
C LYS A 364 38.17 17.79 13.77
N ALA A 365 37.69 18.77 14.52
CA ALA A 365 37.16 18.58 15.87
C ALA A 365 35.66 18.19 15.83
N THR A 366 34.81 18.91 15.11
CA THR A 366 33.34 18.71 15.13
C THR A 366 32.95 17.42 14.42
N VAL A 367 33.38 17.25 13.15
CA VAL A 367 33.12 15.99 12.45
C VAL A 367 33.85 14.83 13.10
N LYS A 368 35.06 14.97 13.69
CA LYS A 368 35.65 13.84 14.45
C LYS A 368 34.86 13.51 15.72
N ARG A 369 34.33 14.50 16.45
CA ARG A 369 33.48 14.23 17.64
C ARG A 369 32.29 13.36 17.26
N TYR A 370 31.61 13.71 16.18
CA TYR A 370 30.52 12.89 15.64
C TYR A 370 31.01 11.62 14.92
N LYS A 371 32.22 11.61 14.32
CA LYS A 371 32.86 10.40 13.74
C LYS A 371 33.27 9.36 14.79
N TYR A 372 33.34 9.74 16.07
CA TYR A 372 33.63 8.84 17.18
C TYR A 372 32.40 8.54 18.05
N HIS A 373 31.30 9.29 17.86
CA HIS A 373 29.97 9.02 18.42
C HIS A 373 28.95 8.76 17.30
N VAL A 374 29.37 8.17 16.17
CA VAL A 374 28.52 7.96 15.00
C VAL A 374 27.34 7.11 15.44
N THR A 375 26.19 7.75 15.61
CA THR A 375 24.94 7.03 15.60
C THR A 375 24.85 6.33 14.25
N ASP A 376 24.38 5.08 14.22
CA ASP A 376 24.27 4.28 12.99
C ASP A 376 23.39 4.95 11.90
N LYS A 377 22.77 6.09 12.24
CA LYS A 377 21.91 6.95 11.43
C LYS A 377 22.67 7.93 10.52
N LEU A 378 23.94 8.26 10.81
CA LEU A 378 24.67 9.30 10.06
C LEU A 378 25.40 8.72 8.84
N HIS A 379 24.94 9.08 7.65
CA HIS A 379 25.52 8.68 6.36
C HIS A 379 26.19 9.85 5.67
N HIS A 380 27.51 9.76 5.47
CA HIS A 380 28.27 10.76 4.74
C HIS A 380 28.36 10.40 3.25
N ILE A 381 27.96 11.31 2.37
CA ILE A 381 27.98 11.11 0.92
C ILE A 381 28.79 12.22 0.26
N SER A 382 29.81 11.81 -0.50
CA SER A 382 30.52 12.75 -1.36
C SER A 382 29.68 13.05 -2.61
N LEU A 383 29.56 14.33 -3.00
CA LEU A 383 28.79 14.77 -4.17
C LEU A 383 29.06 13.97 -5.47
N PRO A 384 30.32 13.55 -5.76
CA PRO A 384 30.59 12.73 -6.93
C PRO A 384 29.79 11.41 -6.98
N SER A 385 29.42 10.85 -5.83
CA SER A 385 28.67 9.60 -5.67
C SER A 385 27.15 9.80 -5.83
N TYR A 386 26.60 10.92 -5.35
CA TYR A 386 25.15 11.17 -5.31
C TYR A 386 24.46 11.25 -6.68
N LEU A 387 25.19 11.68 -7.72
CA LEU A 387 24.62 11.94 -9.06
C LEU A 387 24.65 10.74 -10.01
N LEU A 388 25.18 9.58 -9.61
CA LEU A 388 25.63 8.55 -10.57
C LEU A 388 25.11 7.14 -10.35
N ASP A 389 24.48 6.82 -9.22
CA ASP A 389 23.94 5.48 -9.01
C ASP A 389 22.55 5.34 -9.63
N GLY A 390 22.45 4.58 -10.73
CA GLY A 390 21.20 4.05 -11.26
C GLY A 390 20.53 4.81 -12.42
N VAL A 391 21.04 5.97 -12.85
CA VAL A 391 20.42 6.73 -13.96
C VAL A 391 21.01 6.31 -15.31
N MET A 392 20.22 5.59 -16.11
CA MET A 392 20.56 5.28 -17.50
C MET A 392 20.18 6.47 -18.40
N PRO A 393 21.01 6.84 -19.40
CA PRO A 393 20.66 7.90 -20.35
C PRO A 393 19.33 7.62 -21.05
N GLY A 394 18.36 8.52 -20.91
CA GLY A 394 17.05 8.45 -21.59
C GLY A 394 15.93 7.78 -20.78
N ASP A 395 16.22 7.21 -19.61
CA ASP A 395 15.23 6.57 -18.74
C ASP A 395 15.16 7.35 -17.41
N CYS A 396 14.26 8.34 -17.33
CA CYS A 396 14.05 9.11 -16.10
C CYS A 396 13.18 8.31 -15.14
N ARG A 397 13.81 7.45 -14.33
CA ARG A 397 13.12 6.69 -13.26
C ARG A 397 12.86 7.50 -12.00
N TRP A 398 12.89 8.83 -12.11
CA TRP A 398 12.91 9.75 -10.97
C TRP A 398 11.62 10.57 -10.79
N PRO A 399 10.39 10.02 -10.96
CA PRO A 399 9.20 10.72 -10.49
C PRO A 399 9.08 10.57 -8.97
N THR A 400 10.04 11.12 -8.23
CA THR A 400 9.96 11.21 -6.77
C THR A 400 9.05 12.39 -6.45
N PRO A 401 7.85 12.14 -5.90
CA PRO A 401 6.92 13.22 -5.63
C PRO A 401 7.50 14.17 -4.60
N TRP A 402 7.28 15.45 -4.81
CA TRP A 402 7.92 16.52 -4.05
C TRP A 402 6.90 17.53 -3.58
N LEU A 403 6.84 17.76 -2.27
CA LEU A 403 5.97 18.77 -1.69
C LEU A 403 6.69 20.12 -1.60
N TYR A 404 6.13 21.14 -2.25
CA TYR A 404 6.60 22.53 -2.17
C TYR A 404 5.41 23.49 -2.10
N ASN A 405 5.38 24.33 -1.08
CA ASN A 405 4.33 25.33 -0.87
C ASN A 405 2.90 24.76 -0.86
N GLY A 406 2.73 23.58 -0.25
CA GLY A 406 1.46 22.86 -0.20
C GLY A 406 1.08 22.12 -1.48
N TRP A 407 1.91 22.19 -2.53
CA TRP A 407 1.68 21.51 -3.81
C TRP A 407 2.57 20.28 -3.99
N VAL A 408 2.00 19.20 -4.52
CA VAL A 408 2.77 18.00 -4.88
C VAL A 408 3.19 18.05 -6.35
N TYR A 409 4.50 18.03 -6.58
CA TYR A 409 5.12 17.96 -7.89
C TYR A 409 5.60 16.55 -8.16
N PRO A 410 5.60 16.08 -9.41
CA PRO A 410 6.04 14.73 -9.73
C PRO A 410 7.56 14.59 -9.80
N CYS A 411 8.30 15.70 -9.91
CA CYS A 411 9.75 15.70 -9.92
C CYS A 411 10.30 17.06 -9.46
N PRO A 412 11.39 17.11 -8.69
CA PRO A 412 11.94 18.35 -8.16
C PRO A 412 12.47 19.32 -9.21
N THR A 413 12.84 18.84 -10.40
CA THR A 413 13.32 19.72 -11.49
C THR A 413 12.19 20.48 -12.19
N LEU A 414 10.92 20.19 -11.87
CA LEU A 414 9.75 20.77 -12.54
C LEU A 414 9.23 22.04 -11.89
N VAL A 415 9.78 22.48 -10.76
CA VAL A 415 9.37 23.73 -10.10
C VAL A 415 10.15 24.91 -10.68
N PRO A 416 9.54 26.01 -11.16
CA PRO A 416 8.12 26.36 -11.21
C PRO A 416 7.57 26.33 -12.64
N THR A 417 7.84 25.26 -13.39
CA THR A 417 7.24 25.12 -14.73
C THR A 417 5.70 25.05 -14.60
N SER A 418 4.99 25.42 -15.66
CA SER A 418 3.52 25.48 -15.73
C SER A 418 2.80 24.15 -15.49
N ILE A 419 3.55 23.06 -15.28
CA ILE A 419 3.03 21.73 -14.99
C ILE A 419 2.89 21.60 -13.47
N ARG A 420 1.91 22.33 -12.94
CA ARG A 420 1.33 22.00 -11.64
C ARG A 420 0.40 20.83 -11.90
N LEU A 421 0.75 19.66 -11.40
CA LEU A 421 -0.30 18.72 -11.07
C LEU A 421 -0.99 19.36 -9.88
N SER A 422 -2.17 19.94 -10.11
CA SER A 422 -2.87 20.78 -9.17
C SER A 422 -3.37 19.96 -7.99
N LEU A 423 -2.47 19.63 -7.07
CA LEU A 423 -2.76 18.99 -5.80
C LEU A 423 -2.26 19.92 -4.73
N GLU A 424 -3.08 20.88 -4.35
CA GLU A 424 -2.92 21.55 -3.08
C GLU A 424 -3.38 20.55 -2.01
N ILE A 425 -2.51 20.19 -1.08
CA ILE A 425 -2.87 19.29 0.04
C ILE A 425 -4.11 19.85 0.78
N ARG A 426 -4.28 21.18 0.79
CA ARG A 426 -5.43 21.87 1.40
C ARG A 426 -6.75 21.71 0.65
N GLU A 427 -6.71 21.55 -0.67
CA GLU A 427 -7.93 21.44 -1.49
C GLU A 427 -8.50 20.00 -1.52
N ARG A 428 -7.91 19.06 -0.76
CA ARG A 428 -8.36 17.67 -0.61
C ARG A 428 -8.40 16.86 -1.91
N VAL A 429 -7.80 17.35 -3.00
CA VAL A 429 -7.50 16.51 -4.17
C VAL A 429 -6.57 15.41 -3.70
N THR A 430 -6.84 14.15 -4.07
CA THR A 430 -6.21 13.05 -3.36
C THR A 430 -4.77 12.81 -3.81
N LEU A 431 -3.82 12.75 -2.88
CA LEU A 431 -2.48 12.17 -3.11
C LEU A 431 -2.61 10.76 -3.73
N HIS A 432 -3.70 10.06 -3.45
CA HIS A 432 -4.10 8.85 -4.15
C HIS A 432 -4.32 9.07 -5.67
N GLU A 433 -5.10 10.08 -6.10
CA GLU A 433 -5.25 10.42 -7.53
C GLU A 433 -3.91 10.74 -8.19
N PHE A 434 -3.00 11.42 -7.48
CA PHE A 434 -1.64 11.66 -7.96
C PHE A 434 -0.91 10.33 -8.24
N LEU A 435 -1.01 9.37 -7.31
CA LEU A 435 -0.40 8.05 -7.45
C LEU A 435 -1.07 7.21 -8.53
N CYS A 436 -2.40 7.28 -8.69
CA CYS A 436 -3.09 6.63 -9.80
C CYS A 436 -2.69 7.22 -11.16
N GLN A 437 -2.22 8.48 -11.18
CA GLN A 437 -1.60 9.08 -12.36
C GLN A 437 -0.13 8.71 -12.54
N GLN A 438 0.55 8.08 -11.56
CA GLN A 438 1.94 7.61 -11.76
C GLN A 438 2.07 6.60 -12.89
N ASP A 439 1.05 5.80 -13.18
CA ASP A 439 1.09 4.91 -14.35
C ASP A 439 1.10 5.73 -15.66
N LYS A 440 0.45 6.89 -15.70
CA LYS A 440 0.60 7.86 -16.80
C LYS A 440 1.98 8.52 -16.79
N PHE A 441 2.67 8.57 -15.65
CA PHE A 441 4.05 9.05 -15.51
C PHE A 441 5.09 7.99 -15.86
N SER A 442 4.76 6.70 -15.81
CA SER A 442 5.63 5.62 -16.30
C SER A 442 5.87 5.71 -17.81
N MET A 443 4.97 6.40 -18.53
CA MET A 443 5.12 6.78 -19.94
C MET A 443 5.98 8.04 -20.16
N TRP A 444 6.58 8.64 -19.13
CA TRP A 444 7.49 9.79 -19.28
C TRP A 444 8.84 9.35 -19.84
N THR A 445 8.79 8.83 -21.05
CA THR A 445 9.97 8.66 -21.88
C THR A 445 10.54 10.04 -22.19
N TYR A 446 11.87 10.12 -22.11
CA TYR A 446 12.59 11.38 -22.28
C TYR A 446 12.24 12.04 -23.62
N GLY A 447 11.75 13.29 -23.56
CA GLY A 447 11.52 14.12 -24.75
C GLY A 447 10.06 14.37 -25.11
N GLU A 448 9.07 13.81 -24.42
CA GLU A 448 7.66 14.10 -24.73
C GLU A 448 7.17 15.39 -24.04
N MET A 449 7.57 15.62 -22.79
CA MET A 449 7.22 16.84 -22.05
C MET A 449 8.28 17.92 -22.21
N GLU A 450 7.85 19.16 -22.49
CA GLU A 450 8.76 20.32 -22.60
C GLU A 450 9.67 20.50 -21.37
N ALA A 451 9.12 20.26 -20.17
CA ALA A 451 9.90 20.36 -18.95
C ALA A 451 10.98 19.26 -18.82
N CYS A 452 10.73 18.07 -19.37
CA CYS A 452 11.74 17.00 -19.44
C CYS A 452 12.79 17.27 -20.53
N LYS A 453 12.42 17.90 -21.66
CA LYS A 453 13.35 18.28 -22.73
C LYS A 453 14.42 19.27 -22.24
N ALA A 454 14.04 20.17 -21.33
CA ALA A 454 14.95 21.15 -20.73
C ALA A 454 15.73 20.60 -19.52
N CYS A 455 15.44 19.37 -19.07
CA CYS A 455 16.08 18.79 -17.89
C CYS A 455 17.55 18.44 -18.19
N THR A 456 18.46 19.24 -17.66
CA THR A 456 19.91 19.05 -17.84
C THR A 456 20.50 17.93 -16.99
N LEU A 457 19.70 17.32 -16.10
CA LEU A 457 20.15 16.25 -15.22
C LEU A 457 20.70 15.06 -16.02
N ASN A 458 19.98 14.65 -17.07
CA ASN A 458 20.45 13.61 -17.99
C ASN A 458 21.65 14.05 -18.84
N THR A 459 21.72 15.33 -19.23
CA THR A 459 22.89 15.87 -19.96
C THR A 459 24.15 15.84 -19.08
N LEU A 460 24.03 16.18 -17.80
CA LEU A 460 25.09 16.09 -16.81
C LEU A 460 25.53 14.65 -16.55
N VAL A 461 24.58 13.72 -16.40
CA VAL A 461 24.85 12.28 -16.28
C VAL A 461 25.56 11.75 -17.53
N ALA A 462 25.04 12.04 -18.73
CA ALA A 462 25.58 11.59 -20.01
C ALA A 462 26.93 12.22 -20.36
N GLU A 463 27.19 13.48 -20.01
CA GLU A 463 28.48 14.14 -20.22
C GLU A 463 29.56 13.58 -19.29
N LYS A 464 29.20 13.24 -18.04
CA LYS A 464 30.13 12.66 -17.07
C LYS A 464 30.42 11.19 -17.34
N MET A 465 29.42 10.39 -17.76
CA MET A 465 29.64 9.02 -18.27
C MET A 465 30.57 9.01 -19.49
N ARG A 466 30.47 10.01 -20.38
CA ARG A 466 31.41 10.19 -21.51
C ARG A 466 32.84 10.51 -21.06
N LYS A 467 33.01 11.27 -19.97
CA LYS A 467 34.34 11.65 -19.43
C LYS A 467 34.98 10.58 -18.56
N HIS A 468 34.19 9.68 -17.95
CA HIS A 468 34.67 8.64 -17.04
C HIS A 468 33.99 7.28 -17.30
N PRO A 469 34.35 6.57 -18.38
CA PRO A 469 33.70 5.31 -18.80
C PRO A 469 34.01 4.08 -17.92
N ALA A 470 34.48 4.25 -16.69
CA ALA A 470 34.96 3.13 -15.87
C ALA A 470 33.83 2.43 -15.09
N ASN A 471 33.49 1.24 -15.58
CA ASN A 471 32.79 0.11 -14.95
C ASN A 471 31.30 0.29 -14.54
N PRO A 472 30.36 -0.03 -15.45
CA PRO A 472 28.92 -0.05 -15.19
C PRO A 472 28.47 -0.98 -14.05
N ALA A 473 29.31 -1.96 -13.64
CA ALA A 473 28.98 -2.91 -12.57
C ALA A 473 29.05 -2.32 -11.15
N ALA A 474 29.59 -1.10 -10.97
CA ALA A 474 29.63 -0.43 -9.67
C ALA A 474 28.33 0.32 -9.32
N ALA A 475 27.46 0.60 -10.29
CA ALA A 475 26.25 1.42 -10.13
C ALA A 475 25.04 0.67 -9.50
N THR A 476 25.26 -0.54 -8.98
CA THR A 476 24.21 -1.40 -8.37
C THR A 476 24.30 -1.48 -6.84
N PHE A 477 25.23 -0.76 -6.22
CA PHE A 477 25.38 -0.77 -4.77
C PHE A 477 24.58 0.37 -4.14
N LEU A 478 23.31 0.11 -3.78
CA LEU A 478 22.60 0.67 -2.58
C LEU A 478 21.09 0.36 -2.53
N VAL A 479 20.54 -0.51 -3.39
CA VAL A 479 19.12 -0.97 -3.27
C VAL A 479 18.99 -2.38 -2.66
N SER A 480 20.10 -3.02 -2.27
CA SER A 480 20.02 -4.23 -1.45
C SER A 480 21.18 -4.34 -0.48
N ARG A 481 20.90 -4.03 0.79
CA ARG A 481 21.46 -4.73 1.93
C ARG A 481 20.53 -4.51 3.12
N GLU A 482 19.72 -5.55 3.34
CA GLU A 482 18.77 -5.86 4.43
C GLU A 482 17.65 -4.85 4.72
#